data_AF-A0AAJ2Q0U9-F1
#
_entry.id   AF-A0AAJ2Q0U9-F1
#
_cell.length_a   1.000
_cell.length_b   1.000
_cell.length_c   1.000
_cell.angle_alpha   90.00
_cell.angle_beta   90.00
_cell.angle_gamma   90.00
#
_symmetry.space_group_name_H-M   'P 1'
#
loop_
_entity.id
_entity.type
_entity.pdbx_description
1 polymer ?
#
loop_
_entity_poly.entity_id
_entity_poly.type
_entity_poly.pdbx_seq_one_letter_code
_entity_poly.pdbx_strand_id
1 'polypeptide(L)'
;MSPSRMNRRTFLGAAGAATAATALPLVPGFSGLLSQASAADAQTNLGKMVDMRFGMFNHFSLGTFTNEEWAEPNQSPTVFAPPSVNCAQWADAAAAAKMSYGILTTKHHDGFALWPSAFGTQNVANSSYKHDVVKAYADAFRAKGL
;
A
#
# COMPACT_ATOMS: atom_id res chain seq x y z
N MET A 1 -2.64 -52.21 -4.75
CA MET A 1 -2.66 -51.34 -3.54
C MET A 1 -2.62 -49.89 -4.02
N SER A 2 -3.73 -49.16 -3.91
CA SER A 2 -3.88 -47.80 -4.44
C SER A 2 -3.56 -46.78 -3.34
N PRO A 3 -2.79 -45.70 -3.60
CA PRO A 3 -2.45 -44.73 -2.57
C PRO A 3 -3.66 -43.85 -2.24
N SER A 4 -4.00 -43.77 -0.95
CA SER A 4 -5.11 -42.95 -0.45
C SER A 4 -4.84 -41.46 -0.73
N ARG A 5 -5.72 -40.81 -1.51
CA ARG A 5 -5.69 -39.36 -1.72
C ARG A 5 -6.26 -38.65 -0.48
N MET A 6 -5.43 -37.82 0.17
CA MET A 6 -5.88 -36.92 1.23
C MET A 6 -6.87 -35.89 0.66
N ASN A 7 -8.06 -35.78 1.28
CA ASN A 7 -9.06 -34.76 0.94
C ASN A 7 -8.84 -33.51 1.82
N ARG A 8 -9.22 -32.33 1.31
CA ARG A 8 -9.23 -31.02 1.99
C ARG A 8 -9.81 -31.06 3.42
N ARG A 9 -10.75 -31.96 3.71
CA ARG A 9 -11.31 -32.18 5.05
C ARG A 9 -10.32 -32.77 6.05
N THR A 10 -9.36 -33.58 5.61
CA THR A 10 -8.29 -34.12 6.45
C THR A 10 -7.21 -33.06 6.74
N PHE A 11 -6.97 -32.15 5.79
CA PHE A 11 -6.02 -31.04 5.98
C PHE A 11 -6.53 -29.99 6.97
N LEU A 12 -7.84 -29.73 6.99
CA LEU A 12 -8.47 -28.80 7.93
C LEU A 12 -8.63 -29.37 9.35
N GLY A 13 -8.48 -30.69 9.55
CA GLY A 13 -8.56 -31.33 10.86
C GLY A 13 -7.27 -31.28 11.69
N ALA A 14 -6.13 -30.93 11.08
CA ALA A 14 -4.82 -30.92 11.75
C ALA A 14 -4.40 -29.53 12.28
N ALA A 15 -5.22 -28.50 12.13
CA ALA A 15 -4.95 -27.15 12.64
C ALA A 15 -5.72 -26.83 13.95
N GLY A 16 -6.30 -27.85 14.59
CA GLY A 16 -6.91 -27.74 15.90
C GLY A 16 -5.97 -28.30 16.97
N ALA A 17 -5.56 -27.43 17.91
CA ALA A 17 -4.77 -27.71 19.12
C ALA A 17 -3.26 -27.97 18.93
N ALA A 18 -2.49 -26.88 18.84
CA ALA A 18 -1.13 -26.83 19.35
C ALA A 18 -1.01 -25.67 20.36
N THR A 19 -1.65 -25.79 21.51
CA THR A 19 -1.29 -25.03 22.70
C THR A 19 -0.01 -25.62 23.28
N ALA A 20 1.13 -25.27 22.69
CA ALA A 20 2.42 -25.39 23.37
C ALA A 20 2.73 -24.03 23.97
N ALA A 21 2.33 -23.82 25.23
CA ALA A 21 2.81 -22.71 26.03
C ALA A 21 4.32 -22.94 26.29
N THR A 22 5.16 -22.47 25.39
CA THR A 22 6.57 -22.25 25.71
C THR A 22 6.62 -21.06 26.66
N ALA A 23 6.80 -21.35 27.94
CA ALA A 23 7.05 -20.34 28.96
C ALA A 23 8.39 -19.65 28.65
N LEU A 24 8.33 -18.61 27.81
CA LEU A 24 9.38 -17.61 27.72
C LEU A 24 9.47 -16.91 29.09
N PRO A 25 10.67 -16.69 29.64
CA PRO A 25 10.79 -15.89 30.86
C PRO A 25 10.18 -14.51 30.59
N LEU A 26 9.14 -14.19 31.35
CA LEU A 26 8.51 -12.87 31.37
C LEU A 26 9.58 -11.86 31.82
N VAL A 27 10.24 -11.22 30.86
CA VAL A 27 11.03 -10.01 31.11
C VAL A 27 10.02 -8.94 31.53
N PRO A 28 10.01 -8.45 32.78
CA PRO A 28 8.93 -7.61 33.33
C PRO A 28 8.79 -6.20 32.70
N GLY A 29 9.50 -5.92 31.60
CA GLY A 29 9.55 -4.61 30.96
C GLY A 29 8.86 -4.49 29.60
N PHE A 30 8.39 -5.59 28.99
CA PHE A 30 7.83 -5.56 27.62
C PHE A 30 6.29 -5.59 27.55
N SER A 31 5.57 -5.91 28.62
CA SER A 31 4.10 -6.02 28.59
C SER A 31 3.38 -4.68 28.36
N GLY A 32 3.97 -3.55 28.76
CA GLY A 32 3.37 -2.23 28.57
C GLY A 32 3.36 -1.74 27.12
N LEU A 33 4.23 -2.28 26.26
CA LEU A 33 4.37 -1.85 24.86
C LEU A 33 3.45 -2.60 23.89
N LEU A 34 2.89 -3.74 24.30
CA LEU A 34 1.96 -4.53 23.47
C LEU A 34 0.49 -4.10 23.64
N SER A 35 0.18 -3.21 24.61
CA SER A 35 -1.19 -2.88 25.02
C SER A 35 -1.80 -1.66 24.31
N GLN A 36 -1.18 -1.07 23.28
CA GLN A 36 -1.68 0.15 22.63
C GLN A 36 -1.83 0.07 21.10
N ALA A 37 -2.24 -1.10 20.59
CA ALA A 37 -2.79 -1.17 19.24
C ALA A 37 -3.95 -2.15 19.20
N SER A 38 -5.06 -1.86 19.89
CA SER A 38 -6.33 -2.34 19.36
C SER A 38 -6.57 -1.54 18.08
N ALA A 39 -6.53 -2.22 16.93
CA ALA A 39 -7.12 -1.63 15.74
C ALA A 39 -8.54 -1.17 16.14
N ALA A 40 -8.91 0.07 15.81
CA ALA A 40 -10.29 0.50 15.98
C ALA A 40 -11.20 -0.60 15.40
N ASP A 41 -12.29 -0.92 16.08
CA ASP A 41 -13.15 -2.02 15.67
C ASP A 41 -13.53 -1.85 14.18
N ALA A 42 -13.67 -2.96 13.46
CA ALA A 42 -13.87 -2.92 12.02
C ALA A 42 -15.09 -2.06 11.62
N GLN A 43 -16.11 -2.03 12.46
CA GLN A 43 -17.31 -1.24 12.25
C GLN A 43 -17.03 0.27 12.34
N THR A 44 -16.21 0.69 13.30
CA THR A 44 -15.73 2.07 13.45
C THR A 44 -14.91 2.51 12.23
N ASN A 45 -14.01 1.66 11.71
CA ASN A 45 -13.23 2.01 10.52
C ASN A 45 -14.09 2.10 9.26
N LEU A 46 -15.05 1.19 9.09
CA LEU A 46 -16.02 1.26 7.99
C LEU A 46 -16.91 2.51 8.10
N GLY A 47 -17.34 2.87 9.31
CA GLY A 47 -18.08 4.10 9.57
C GLY A 47 -17.28 5.34 9.15
N LYS A 48 -16.01 5.44 9.58
CA LYS A 48 -15.09 6.51 9.16
C LYS A 48 -14.92 6.56 7.64
N MET A 49 -14.77 5.41 6.99
CA MET A 49 -14.67 5.34 5.52
C MET A 49 -15.93 5.86 4.83
N VAL A 50 -17.11 5.48 5.32
CA VAL A 50 -18.38 5.97 4.81
C VAL A 50 -18.49 7.49 5.01
N ASP A 51 -18.05 8.02 6.14
CA ASP A 51 -18.11 9.45 6.46
C ASP A 51 -17.15 10.31 5.65
N MET A 52 -16.09 9.72 5.08
CA MET A 52 -15.25 10.43 4.11
C MET A 52 -16.02 10.79 2.83
N ARG A 53 -17.00 9.98 2.40
CA ARG A 53 -17.90 10.21 1.23
C ARG A 53 -17.21 10.29 -0.14
N PHE A 54 -16.37 11.29 -0.37
CA PHE A 54 -15.82 11.64 -1.69
C PHE A 54 -14.33 11.96 -1.60
N GLY A 55 -13.53 11.33 -2.46
CA GLY A 55 -12.07 11.46 -2.46
C GLY A 55 -11.45 11.37 -3.85
N MET A 56 -10.14 11.61 -3.89
CA MET A 56 -9.32 11.51 -5.10
C MET A 56 -8.65 10.14 -5.19
N PHE A 57 -8.60 9.55 -6.40
CA PHE A 57 -7.75 8.41 -6.68
C PHE A 57 -6.81 8.73 -7.84
N ASN A 58 -5.51 8.86 -7.54
CA ASN A 58 -4.45 9.14 -8.51
C ASN A 58 -3.85 7.83 -9.01
N HIS A 59 -4.15 7.45 -10.25
CA HIS A 59 -3.41 6.42 -11.00
C HIS A 59 -2.26 7.08 -11.74
N PHE A 60 -1.04 6.70 -11.38
CA PHE A 60 0.19 7.20 -11.98
C PHE A 60 1.26 6.11 -11.92
N SER A 61 1.73 5.65 -13.08
CA SER A 61 2.76 4.62 -13.19
C SER A 61 3.40 4.65 -14.59
N LEU A 62 4.09 3.58 -14.99
CA LEU A 62 4.62 3.42 -16.34
C LEU A 62 3.54 3.54 -17.42
N GLY A 63 2.32 3.05 -17.14
CA GLY A 63 1.18 3.10 -18.07
C GLY A 63 0.82 4.50 -18.55
N THR A 64 1.07 5.53 -17.73
CA THR A 64 0.90 6.93 -18.10
C THR A 64 1.80 7.34 -19.27
N PHE A 65 2.98 6.74 -19.40
CA PHE A 65 3.98 7.06 -20.42
C PHE A 65 3.97 6.09 -21.60
N THR A 66 3.35 4.93 -21.44
CA THR A 66 3.19 3.96 -22.53
C THR A 66 1.80 3.94 -23.15
N ASN A 67 0.87 4.75 -22.62
CA ASN A 67 -0.54 4.76 -23.05
C ASN A 67 -1.19 3.38 -22.89
N GLU A 68 -0.92 2.74 -21.74
CA GLU A 68 -1.44 1.43 -21.35
C GLU A 68 -2.20 1.57 -20.03
N GLU A 69 -3.49 1.17 -20.03
CA GLU A 69 -4.26 1.07 -18.78
C GLU A 69 -3.67 0.00 -17.86
N TRP A 70 -3.26 -1.12 -18.47
CA TRP A 70 -2.53 -2.18 -17.81
C TRP A 70 -1.17 -2.37 -18.45
N ALA A 71 -0.15 -1.71 -17.89
CA ALA A 71 1.20 -1.79 -18.41
C ALA A 71 1.81 -3.17 -18.15
N GLU A 72 2.43 -3.73 -19.19
CA GLU A 72 3.15 -5.00 -19.06
C GLU A 72 4.25 -4.91 -17.98
N PRO A 73 4.45 -5.97 -17.18
CA PRO A 73 5.49 -5.97 -16.17
C PRO A 73 6.89 -5.99 -16.81
N ASN A 74 7.89 -5.56 -16.04
CA ASN A 74 9.31 -5.57 -16.42
C ASN A 74 9.70 -4.65 -17.59
N GLN A 75 8.86 -3.67 -17.95
CA GLN A 75 9.29 -2.57 -18.80
C GLN A 75 10.47 -1.80 -18.16
N SER A 76 11.22 -1.06 -18.99
CA SER A 76 12.37 -0.29 -18.49
C SER A 76 11.92 0.81 -17.51
N PRO A 77 12.51 0.93 -16.31
CA PRO A 77 12.24 2.03 -15.39
C PRO A 77 12.42 3.42 -16.01
N THR A 78 13.29 3.56 -17.02
CA THR A 78 13.57 4.82 -17.70
C THR A 78 12.38 5.37 -18.50
N VAL A 79 11.39 4.52 -18.81
CA VAL A 79 10.12 4.92 -19.45
C VAL A 79 9.33 5.88 -18.56
N PHE A 80 9.45 5.75 -17.23
CA PHE A 80 8.91 6.73 -16.31
C PHE A 80 9.73 8.02 -16.38
N ALA A 81 9.24 8.99 -17.15
CA ALA A 81 9.94 10.22 -17.47
C ALA A 81 9.02 11.47 -17.46
N PRO A 82 8.33 11.77 -16.35
CA PRO A 82 7.63 13.04 -16.23
C PRO A 82 8.61 14.21 -16.33
N PRO A 83 8.27 15.27 -17.09
CA PRO A 83 9.11 16.49 -17.12
C PRO A 83 9.11 17.22 -15.78
N SER A 84 8.01 17.11 -15.02
CA SER A 84 7.90 17.57 -13.64
C SER A 84 6.72 16.86 -12.96
N VAL A 85 6.76 16.74 -11.64
CA VAL A 85 5.64 16.25 -10.83
C VAL A 85 5.35 17.27 -9.73
N ASN A 86 4.15 17.85 -9.75
CA ASN A 86 3.73 18.85 -8.77
C ASN A 86 2.53 18.34 -7.96
N CYS A 87 2.81 17.61 -6.87
CA CYS A 87 1.76 17.08 -6.01
C CYS A 87 0.99 18.17 -5.24
N ALA A 88 1.55 19.36 -5.05
CA ALA A 88 0.81 20.48 -4.47
C ALA A 88 -0.36 20.90 -5.37
N GLN A 89 -0.16 20.89 -6.69
CA GLN A 89 -1.22 21.16 -7.65
C GLN A 89 -2.32 20.08 -7.62
N TRP A 90 -1.97 18.81 -7.38
CA TRP A 90 -2.95 17.73 -7.19
C TRP A 90 -3.77 17.92 -5.90
N ALA A 91 -3.10 18.27 -4.80
CA ALA A 91 -3.74 18.53 -3.51
C ALA A 91 -4.64 19.78 -3.57
N ASP A 92 -4.20 20.85 -4.26
CA ASP A 92 -5.01 22.04 -4.53
C ASP A 92 -6.30 21.68 -5.28
N ALA A 93 -6.20 20.83 -6.30
CA ALA A 93 -7.37 20.36 -7.06
C ALA A 93 -8.33 19.55 -6.18
N ALA A 94 -7.82 18.65 -5.34
CA ALA A 94 -8.62 17.85 -4.41
C ALA A 94 -9.38 18.74 -3.40
N ALA A 95 -8.68 19.71 -2.81
CA ALA A 95 -9.26 20.65 -1.87
C ALA A 95 -10.31 21.58 -2.53
N ALA A 96 -10.04 22.05 -3.76
CA ALA A 96 -10.98 22.85 -4.54
C ALA A 96 -12.27 22.07 -4.86
N ALA A 97 -12.14 20.77 -5.16
CA ALA A 97 -13.25 19.86 -5.40
C ALA A 97 -13.98 19.40 -4.11
N LYS A 98 -13.56 19.87 -2.93
CA LYS A 98 -14.14 19.49 -1.62
C LYS A 98 -14.06 17.98 -1.33
N MET A 99 -13.00 17.33 -1.82
CA MET A 99 -12.67 15.95 -1.46
C MET A 99 -12.16 15.91 -0.01
N SER A 100 -12.37 14.78 0.67
CA SER A 100 -11.98 14.58 2.08
C SER A 100 -10.77 13.67 2.27
N TYR A 101 -10.32 12.99 1.22
CA TYR A 101 -9.15 12.12 1.23
C TYR A 101 -8.53 11.97 -0.18
N GLY A 102 -7.29 11.53 -0.23
CA GLY A 102 -6.59 11.14 -1.45
C GLY A 102 -5.98 9.73 -1.36
N ILE A 103 -6.01 8.99 -2.46
CA ILE A 103 -5.36 7.69 -2.63
C ILE A 103 -4.41 7.76 -3.83
N LEU A 104 -3.16 7.35 -3.62
CA LEU A 104 -2.16 7.21 -4.67
C LEU A 104 -1.86 5.73 -4.94
N THR A 105 -1.80 5.33 -6.20
CA THR A 105 -1.18 4.05 -6.58
C THR A 105 0.33 4.14 -6.38
N THR A 106 0.82 3.84 -5.18
CA THR A 106 2.28 3.88 -4.90
C THR A 106 3.04 2.87 -5.76
N LYS A 107 2.40 1.75 -6.08
CA LYS A 107 2.81 0.75 -7.06
C LYS A 107 1.56 0.15 -7.70
N HIS A 108 1.51 0.05 -9.01
CA HIS A 108 0.41 -0.57 -9.75
C HIS A 108 0.77 -2.03 -10.14
N HIS A 109 -0.04 -2.70 -10.95
CA HIS A 109 0.19 -4.12 -11.29
C HIS A 109 1.45 -4.34 -12.15
N ASP A 110 1.90 -3.32 -12.89
CA ASP A 110 3.16 -3.32 -13.65
C ASP A 110 4.41 -3.50 -12.76
N GLY A 111 4.27 -3.23 -11.46
CA GLY A 111 5.30 -3.47 -10.45
C GLY A 111 6.27 -2.31 -10.25
N PHE A 112 6.13 -1.20 -10.97
CA PHE A 112 6.95 -0.01 -10.79
C PHE A 112 6.55 0.78 -9.54
N ALA A 113 7.49 0.96 -8.62
CA ALA A 113 7.28 1.72 -7.39
C ALA A 113 7.63 3.21 -7.56
N LEU A 114 6.72 4.08 -7.12
CA LEU A 114 6.84 5.55 -7.16
C LEU A 114 7.76 6.15 -6.07
N TRP A 115 8.42 5.31 -5.28
CA TRP A 115 9.37 5.69 -4.23
C TRP A 115 10.70 4.92 -4.42
N PRO A 116 11.84 5.42 -3.91
CA PRO A 116 13.14 4.75 -4.02
C PRO A 116 13.19 3.54 -3.07
N SER A 117 12.51 2.45 -3.45
CA SER A 117 12.44 1.21 -2.68
C SER A 117 13.84 0.63 -2.43
N ALA A 118 14.10 0.18 -1.19
CA ALA A 118 15.29 -0.60 -0.86
C ALA A 118 15.25 -2.03 -1.44
N PHE A 119 14.10 -2.45 -1.98
CA PHE A 119 13.87 -3.78 -2.53
C PHE A 119 13.54 -3.69 -4.03
N GLY A 120 14.28 -4.45 -4.84
CA GLY A 120 14.10 -4.52 -6.28
C GLY A 120 14.61 -3.28 -7.03
N THR A 121 14.58 -3.34 -8.36
CA THR A 121 15.08 -2.27 -9.24
C THR A 121 13.97 -1.56 -10.02
N GLN A 122 12.75 -2.09 -10.01
CA GLN A 122 11.58 -1.52 -10.68
C GLN A 122 10.98 -0.35 -9.88
N ASN A 123 11.70 0.77 -9.83
CA ASN A 123 11.28 1.95 -9.08
C ASN A 123 11.95 3.25 -9.57
N VAL A 124 11.47 4.39 -9.07
CA VAL A 124 11.94 5.74 -9.44
C VAL A 124 13.45 5.97 -9.28
N ALA A 125 14.16 5.25 -8.40
CA ALA A 125 15.62 5.41 -8.28
C ALA A 125 16.36 5.02 -9.58
N ASN A 126 15.76 4.16 -10.40
CA ASN A 126 16.30 3.68 -11.67
C ASN A 126 15.61 4.32 -12.90
N SER A 127 14.70 5.27 -12.71
CA SER A 127 14.00 5.95 -13.80
C SER A 127 14.73 7.21 -14.27
N SER A 128 14.14 7.87 -15.26
CA SER A 128 14.56 9.20 -15.71
C SER A 128 14.16 10.32 -14.73
N TYR A 129 13.22 10.04 -13.81
CA TYR A 129 12.75 10.95 -12.77
C TYR A 129 12.99 10.37 -11.37
N LYS A 130 14.10 10.74 -10.75
CA LYS A 130 14.64 10.13 -9.52
C LYS A 130 14.16 10.81 -8.23
N HIS A 131 12.88 11.13 -8.14
CA HIS A 131 12.30 11.71 -6.93
C HIS A 131 11.25 10.79 -6.31
N ASP A 132 11.14 10.82 -4.99
CA ASP A 132 10.12 10.11 -4.24
C ASP A 132 8.76 10.81 -4.39
N VAL A 133 7.93 10.31 -5.31
CA VAL A 133 6.59 10.85 -5.58
C VAL A 133 5.65 10.53 -4.43
N VAL A 134 5.82 9.39 -3.74
CA VAL A 134 4.98 9.01 -2.60
C VAL A 134 5.16 9.99 -1.45
N LYS A 135 6.42 10.36 -1.13
CA LYS A 135 6.70 11.39 -0.13
C LYS A 135 6.13 12.75 -0.55
N ALA A 136 6.36 13.19 -1.78
CA ALA A 136 5.86 14.48 -2.26
C ALA A 136 4.32 14.55 -2.23
N TYR A 137 3.65 13.45 -2.57
CA TYR A 137 2.20 13.30 -2.49
C TYR A 137 1.70 13.41 -1.04
N ALA A 138 2.25 12.60 -0.14
CA ALA A 138 1.82 12.56 1.25
C ALA A 138 2.03 13.92 1.94
N ASP A 139 3.16 14.59 1.70
CA ASP A 139 3.45 15.90 2.25
C ASP A 139 2.47 16.96 1.73
N ALA A 140 2.18 16.95 0.42
CA ALA A 140 1.26 17.90 -0.21
C ALA A 140 -0.20 17.73 0.24
N PHE A 141 -0.70 16.49 0.30
CA PHE A 141 -2.07 16.21 0.72
C PHE A 141 -2.29 16.53 2.20
N ARG A 142 -1.34 16.15 3.07
CA ARG A 142 -1.39 16.52 4.49
C ARG A 142 -1.39 18.02 4.72
N ALA A 143 -0.62 18.77 3.92
CA ALA A 143 -0.62 20.24 3.99
C ALA A 143 -1.99 20.87 3.65
N LYS A 144 -2.88 20.13 2.99
CA LYS A 144 -4.28 20.52 2.70
C LYS A 144 -5.31 19.91 3.66
N GLY A 145 -4.85 19.16 4.68
CA GLY A 145 -5.73 18.44 5.60
C GLY A 145 -6.40 17.21 4.98
N LEU A 146 -5.76 16.61 3.97
CA LEU A 146 -6.18 15.39 3.28
C LEU A 146 -5.27 14.19 3.63
#